data_AF-A0A2B7JW05-F1
#
_entry.id   AF-A0A2B7JW05-F1
#
_cell.length_a   1.000
_cell.length_b   1.000
_cell.length_c   1.000
_cell.angle_alpha   90.00
_cell.angle_beta   90.00
_cell.angle_gamma   90.00
#
_symmetry.space_group_name_H-M   'P 1'
#
loop_
_entity.id
_entity.type
_entity.pdbx_description
1 polymer ?
#
loop_
_entity_poly.entity_id
_entity_poly.type
_entity_poly.pdbx_seq_one_letter_code
_entity_poly.pdbx_strand_id
1 'polypeptide(L)'
;MAPDFISVAYGANGSRCDRALRCTQHMVSTGLRTVGHLTCVAQSVADVEQMVADYAESRIDHILAIRGDMLGGAGQPWVAHPWGLPNATELVRLVKWVHPEACIGREGA
;
A
#
# COMPACT_ATOMS: atom_id res chain seq x y z
N MET A 1 -12.79 -18.50 -16.06
CA MET A 1 -12.07 -17.25 -16.38
C MET A 1 -10.77 -17.24 -15.61
N ALA A 2 -9.65 -16.97 -16.27
CA ALA A 2 -8.34 -16.78 -15.63
C ALA A 2 -8.00 -15.28 -15.70
N PRO A 3 -8.04 -14.54 -14.58
CA PRO A 3 -7.72 -13.11 -14.59
C PRO A 3 -6.22 -12.89 -14.79
N ASP A 4 -5.84 -11.83 -15.50
CA ASP A 4 -4.43 -11.45 -15.69
C ASP A 4 -3.76 -10.99 -14.37
N PHE A 5 -4.53 -10.34 -13.50
CA PHE A 5 -4.12 -9.98 -12.14
C PHE A 5 -5.33 -9.73 -11.24
N ILE A 6 -5.10 -9.73 -9.93
CA ILE A 6 -6.05 -9.32 -8.90
C ILE A 6 -5.46 -8.15 -8.13
N SER A 7 -6.25 -7.11 -7.87
CA SER A 7 -5.87 -6.00 -6.99
C SER A 7 -6.54 -6.15 -5.63
N VAL A 8 -5.78 -6.01 -4.54
CA VAL A 8 -6.30 -6.02 -3.17
C VAL A 8 -6.25 -4.59 -2.61
N ALA A 9 -7.44 -4.05 -2.31
CA ALA A 9 -7.56 -2.69 -1.80
C ALA A 9 -7.02 -2.57 -0.38
N TYR A 10 -6.33 -1.45 -0.14
CA TYR A 10 -5.80 -1.08 1.17
C TYR A 10 -6.71 -0.05 1.81
N GLY A 11 -7.13 -0.31 3.04
CA GLY A 11 -7.98 0.63 3.77
C GLY A 11 -7.15 1.78 4.33
N ALA A 12 -7.50 3.01 3.98
CA ALA A 12 -6.89 4.26 4.48
C ALA A 12 -6.99 4.49 6.01
N ASN A 13 -7.45 3.51 6.77
CA ASN A 13 -7.60 3.58 8.22
C ASN A 13 -6.75 2.45 8.81
N GLY A 14 -5.60 2.79 9.41
CA GLY A 14 -4.51 1.88 9.83
C GLY A 14 -4.91 0.62 10.60
N SER A 15 -6.14 0.55 11.11
CA SER A 15 -6.76 -0.65 11.71
C SER A 15 -7.25 -1.72 10.71
N ARG A 16 -7.17 -1.47 9.40
CA ARG A 16 -7.53 -2.43 8.32
C ARG A 16 -6.32 -3.04 7.60
N CYS A 17 -5.10 -2.71 8.03
CA CYS A 17 -3.86 -3.13 7.38
C CYS A 17 -3.62 -4.65 7.49
N ASP A 18 -3.87 -5.25 8.66
CA ASP A 18 -3.69 -6.70 8.86
C ASP A 18 -4.59 -7.55 7.95
N ARG A 19 -5.83 -7.09 7.72
CA ARG A 19 -6.75 -7.81 6.83
C ARG A 19 -6.30 -7.71 5.38
N ALA A 20 -5.87 -6.52 4.95
CA ALA A 20 -5.35 -6.34 3.60
C ALA A 20 -4.11 -7.21 3.37
N LEU A 21 -3.16 -7.22 4.31
CA LEU A 21 -1.97 -8.08 4.24
C LEU A 21 -2.35 -9.56 4.10
N ARG A 22 -3.20 -10.08 5.00
CA ARG A 22 -3.63 -11.49 4.97
C ARG A 22 -4.37 -11.86 3.69
N CYS A 23 -5.22 -10.98 3.18
CA CYS A 23 -5.91 -11.19 1.91
C CYS A 23 -4.91 -11.23 0.74
N THR A 24 -3.95 -10.30 0.69
CA THR A 24 -2.93 -10.26 -0.36
C THR A 24 -2.03 -11.49 -0.30
N GLN A 25 -1.56 -11.88 0.88
CA GLN A 25 -0.81 -13.12 1.11
C GLN A 25 -1.57 -14.35 0.60
N HIS A 26 -2.86 -14.45 0.94
CA HIS A 26 -3.68 -15.56 0.47
C HIS A 26 -3.79 -15.57 -1.06
N MET A 27 -4.04 -14.43 -1.69
CA MET A 27 -4.12 -14.35 -3.16
C MET A 27 -2.79 -14.71 -3.83
N VAL A 28 -1.66 -14.22 -3.32
CA VAL A 28 -0.32 -14.63 -3.80
C VAL A 28 -0.11 -16.13 -3.67
N SER A 29 -0.56 -16.75 -2.57
CA SER A 29 -0.45 -18.21 -2.36
C SER A 29 -1.23 -19.05 -3.38
N THR A 30 -2.23 -18.45 -4.06
CA THR A 30 -2.98 -19.14 -5.13
C THR A 30 -2.23 -19.18 -6.47
N GLY A 31 -1.05 -18.54 -6.55
CA GLY A 31 -0.27 -18.42 -7.78
C GLY A 31 -0.76 -17.34 -8.75
N LEU A 32 -1.76 -16.55 -8.36
CA LEU A 32 -2.26 -15.44 -9.14
C LEU A 32 -1.36 -14.20 -8.95
N ARG A 33 -1.11 -13.49 -10.05
CA ARG A 33 -0.44 -12.19 -10.00
C ARG A 33 -1.31 -11.23 -9.19
N THR A 34 -0.83 -10.83 -8.01
CA THR A 34 -1.60 -10.04 -7.05
C THR A 34 -0.91 -8.70 -6.84
N VAL A 35 -1.67 -7.61 -6.98
CA VAL A 35 -1.23 -6.24 -6.73
C VAL A 35 -1.80 -5.76 -5.39
N GLY A 36 -0.92 -5.54 -4.42
CA GLY A 36 -1.31 -4.96 -3.13
C GLY A 36 -1.36 -3.43 -3.23
N HIS A 37 -2.49 -2.82 -2.91
CA HIS A 37 -2.52 -1.37 -2.73
C HIS A 37 -1.77 -1.00 -1.46
N LEU A 38 -1.23 0.22 -1.41
CA LEU A 38 -0.62 0.80 -0.23
C LEU A 38 -0.92 2.30 -0.20
N THR A 39 -1.38 2.80 0.96
CA THR A 39 -1.65 4.23 1.17
C THR A 39 -0.72 4.84 2.21
N CYS A 40 -0.43 6.13 2.10
CA CYS A 40 0.37 6.85 3.11
C CYS A 40 -0.44 7.81 4.01
N VAL A 41 -1.73 7.99 3.74
CA VAL A 41 -2.63 8.81 4.58
C VAL A 41 -2.78 8.22 5.98
N ALA A 42 -2.89 9.09 6.98
CA ALA A 42 -3.18 8.75 8.38
C ALA A 42 -2.23 7.73 9.04
N GLN A 43 -0.99 7.59 8.55
CA GLN A 43 0.00 6.65 9.06
C GLN A 43 1.36 7.33 9.26
N SER A 44 2.13 6.86 10.23
CA SER A 44 3.53 7.30 10.35
C SER A 44 4.39 6.65 9.27
N VAL A 45 5.56 7.22 8.99
CA VAL A 45 6.58 6.61 8.12
C VAL A 45 6.94 5.22 8.63
N ALA A 46 7.07 5.04 9.95
CA ALA A 46 7.40 3.75 10.56
C ALA A 46 6.32 2.68 10.31
N ASP A 47 5.04 3.04 10.39
CA ASP A 47 3.94 2.10 10.11
C ASP A 47 3.95 1.68 8.64
N VAL A 48 4.19 2.63 7.73
CA VAL A 48 4.27 2.35 6.30
C VAL A 48 5.50 1.49 6.00
N GLU A 49 6.65 1.80 6.59
CA GLU A 49 7.90 1.04 6.44
C GLU A 49 7.73 -0.40 6.88
N GLN A 50 7.11 -0.63 8.05
CA GLN A 50 6.80 -1.97 8.54
C GLN A 50 5.88 -2.71 7.57
N MET A 51 4.84 -2.06 7.04
CA MET A 51 3.95 -2.66 6.05
C MET A 51 4.68 -3.06 4.76
N VAL A 52 5.64 -2.24 4.29
CA VAL A 52 6.46 -2.60 3.13
C VAL A 52 7.37 -3.79 3.44
N ALA A 53 7.95 -3.84 4.63
CA ALA A 53 8.74 -4.98 5.07
C ALA A 53 7.89 -6.26 5.08
N ASP A 54 6.68 -6.21 5.62
CA ASP A 54 5.75 -7.34 5.64
C ASP A 54 5.38 -7.81 4.22
N TYR A 55 5.20 -6.87 3.28
CA TYR A 55 5.01 -7.18 1.86
C TYR A 55 6.23 -7.89 1.26
N ALA A 56 7.43 -7.40 1.53
CA ALA A 56 8.67 -8.00 1.05
C ALA A 56 8.88 -9.42 1.59
N GLU A 57 8.67 -9.63 2.90
CA GLU A 57 8.75 -10.95 3.55
C GLU A 57 7.72 -11.94 2.97
N SER A 58 6.56 -11.41 2.57
CA SER A 58 5.47 -12.18 1.97
C SER A 58 5.60 -12.40 0.46
N ARG A 59 6.67 -11.92 -0.18
CA ARG A 59 6.86 -11.93 -1.65
C ARG A 59 5.71 -11.26 -2.41
N ILE A 60 5.20 -10.16 -1.87
CA ILE A 60 4.22 -9.31 -2.53
C ILE A 60 5.00 -8.28 -3.36
N ASP A 61 5.41 -8.69 -4.55
CA ASP A 61 6.31 -7.88 -5.40
C ASP A 61 5.58 -6.79 -6.20
N HIS A 62 4.25 -6.87 -6.35
CA HIS A 62 3.50 -5.88 -7.12
C HIS A 62 2.71 -4.95 -6.19
N ILE A 63 3.06 -3.67 -6.18
CA ILE A 63 2.49 -2.67 -5.28
C ILE A 63 1.92 -1.50 -6.08
N LEU A 64 0.72 -1.05 -5.72
CA LEU A 64 0.16 0.22 -6.19
C LEU A 64 0.21 1.24 -5.06
N ALA A 65 1.10 2.22 -5.18
CA ALA A 65 1.22 3.32 -4.23
C ALA A 65 0.18 4.41 -4.52
N ILE A 66 -0.63 4.71 -3.52
CA ILE A 66 -1.71 5.69 -3.59
C ILE A 66 -1.52 6.65 -2.42
N ARG A 67 -1.82 7.95 -2.58
CA ARG A 67 -1.79 8.86 -1.42
C ARG A 67 -2.80 8.43 -0.35
N GLY A 68 -3.99 8.04 -0.82
CA GLY A 68 -5.15 7.70 -0.01
C GLY A 68 -6.04 8.90 0.29
N ASP A 69 -7.28 8.61 0.64
CA ASP A 69 -8.30 9.59 0.98
C ASP A 69 -8.33 9.87 2.48
N MET A 70 -8.68 11.10 2.86
CA MET A 70 -8.86 11.46 4.26
C MET A 70 -10.03 10.72 4.90
N LEU A 71 -9.93 10.51 6.20
CA LEU A 71 -11.07 10.07 7.01
C LEU A 71 -12.23 11.06 6.83
N GLY A 72 -13.41 10.55 6.46
CA GLY A 72 -14.58 11.36 6.09
C GLY A 72 -14.85 11.45 4.59
N GLY A 73 -13.92 10.96 3.75
CA GLY A 73 -14.14 10.79 2.31
C GLY A 73 -13.89 12.05 1.47
N ALA A 74 -14.40 12.03 0.24
CA ALA A 74 -14.18 13.08 -0.75
C ALA A 74 -14.66 14.45 -0.25
N GLY A 75 -13.81 15.47 -0.39
CA GLY A 75 -14.09 16.84 0.02
C GLY A 75 -13.48 17.27 1.37
N GLN A 76 -12.92 16.33 2.13
CA GLN A 76 -12.10 16.68 3.30
C GLN A 76 -10.71 17.16 2.86
N PRO A 77 -10.17 18.23 3.47
CA PRO A 77 -8.83 18.70 3.17
C PRO A 77 -7.83 17.61 3.55
N TRP A 78 -6.91 17.30 2.63
CA TRP A 78 -5.87 16.33 2.90
C TRP A 78 -4.87 16.90 3.91
N VAL A 79 -4.64 16.17 5.00
CA VAL A 79 -3.72 16.53 6.07
C VAL A 79 -2.76 15.37 6.27
N ALA A 80 -1.46 15.65 6.11
CA ALA A 80 -0.43 14.67 6.40
C ALA A 80 -0.50 14.27 7.87
N HIS A 81 -0.27 12.99 8.15
CA HIS A 81 0.01 12.56 9.51
C HIS A 81 1.28 13.29 10.01
N PRO A 82 1.37 13.72 11.28
CA PRO A 82 2.50 14.53 11.78
C PRO A 82 3.87 13.87 11.57
N TRP A 83 3.90 12.54 11.56
CA TRP A 83 5.08 11.72 11.29
C TRP A 83 4.95 10.90 10.00
N GLY A 84 4.05 11.28 9.10
CA GLY A 84 3.74 10.54 7.87
C GLY A 84 4.42 11.09 6.62
N LEU A 85 4.20 10.40 5.51
CA LEU A 85 4.67 10.84 4.21
C LEU A 85 3.73 11.91 3.61
N PRO A 86 4.28 12.92 2.92
CA PRO A 86 3.48 14.04 2.40
C PRO A 86 2.69 13.71 1.13
N ASN A 87 3.06 12.67 0.38
CA ASN A 87 2.43 12.32 -0.90
C ASN A 87 2.81 10.89 -1.36
N ALA A 88 2.19 10.46 -2.46
CA ALA A 88 2.44 9.15 -3.08
C ALA A 88 3.86 9.02 -3.68
N THR A 89 4.51 10.13 -4.04
CA THR A 89 5.88 10.09 -4.57
C THR A 89 6.88 9.67 -3.50
N GLU A 90 6.76 10.23 -2.29
CA GLU A 90 7.59 9.81 -1.16
C GLU A 90 7.28 8.39 -0.70
N LEU A 91 6.04 7.93 -0.87
CA LEU A 91 5.69 6.52 -0.68
C LEU A 91 6.43 5.60 -1.66
N VAL A 92 6.47 5.95 -2.95
CA VAL A 92 7.23 5.18 -3.94
C VAL A 92 8.71 5.10 -3.58
N ARG A 93 9.31 6.22 -3.12
CA ARG A 93 10.71 6.24 -2.69
C ARG A 93 10.96 5.33 -1.50
N LEU A 94 10.10 5.39 -0.48
CA LEU A 94 10.19 4.52 0.69
C LEU A 94 10.07 3.05 0.29
N VAL A 95 9.08 2.70 -0.55
CA VAL A 95 8.92 1.32 -1.01
C VAL A 95 10.16 0.83 -1.74
N LYS A 96 10.73 1.65 -2.63
CA LYS A 96 11.95 1.28 -3.36
C LYS A 96 13.20 1.19 -2.49
N TRP A 97 13.21 1.87 -1.35
CA TRP A 97 14.30 1.78 -0.39
C TRP A 97 14.20 0.48 0.44
N VAL A 98 13.01 0.13 0.94
CA VAL A 98 12.78 -1.08 1.75
C VAL A 98 12.72 -2.35 0.90
N HIS A 99 12.05 -2.30 -0.26
CA HIS A 99 11.82 -3.42 -1.17
C HIS A 99 12.23 -3.05 -2.60
N PRO A 100 13.54 -3.05 -2.92
CA PRO A 100 14.08 -2.58 -4.21
C PRO A 100 13.50 -3.31 -5.43
N GLU A 101 13.26 -4.61 -5.29
CA GLU A 101 12.75 -5.50 -6.34
C GLU A 101 11.26 -5.30 -6.64
N ALA A 102 10.50 -4.59 -5.80
CA ALA A 102 9.07 -4.40 -5.99
C ALA A 102 8.76 -3.68 -7.32
N CYS A 103 7.86 -4.26 -8.13
CA CYS A 103 7.22 -3.56 -9.24
C CYS A 103 6.17 -2.60 -8.68
N ILE A 104 6.44 -1.29 -8.76
CA ILE A 104 5.59 -0.26 -8.16
C ILE A 104 4.90 0.63 -9.22
N GLY A 105 3.58 0.70 -9.15
CA GLY A 105 2.75 1.72 -9.81
C GLY A 105 2.43 2.87 -8.85
N ARG A 106 2.07 4.04 -9.39
CA ARG A 106 1.66 5.21 -8.59
C ARG A 106 0.35 5.79 -9.10
N GLU A 107 -0.55 6.11 -8.18
CA GLU A 107 -1.80 6.81 -8.46
C GLU A 107 -1.93 8.09 -7.63
N GLY A 108 -2.29 9.19 -8.28
CA GLY A 108 -2.42 10.51 -7.66
C GLY A 108 -1.11 11.33 -7.64
N ALA A 109 -1.25 12.65 -7.54
CA ALA A 109 -0.14 13.61 -7.46
C ALA A 109 0.48 13.69 -6.06
#